data_AF-A0A7R9XJ93-F1
#
_entry.id   AF-A0A7R9XJ93-F1
#
_cell.length_a   1.000
_cell.length_b   1.000
_cell.length_c   1.000
_cell.angle_alpha   90.00
_cell.angle_beta   90.00
_cell.angle_gamma   90.00
#
_symmetry.space_group_name_H-M   'P 1'
#
loop_
_entity.id
_entity.type
_entity.pdbx_description
1 polymer ?
#
loop_
_entity_poly.entity_id
_entity_poly.type
_entity_poly.pdbx_seq_one_letter_code
_entity_poly.pdbx_strand_id
1 'polypeptide(L)'
;AITEGSEISIYYDPMICKLTAWGEERSQALARIRAALDSYLIQGVTHNIPLLTDILCEPNFISGIIDTEYLPKIYPDGFLGRHLNNLDRLHLEA
;
A
#
# COMPACT_ATOMS: atom_id res chain seq x y z
N ALA A 1 8.99 4.40 -20.37
CA ALA A 1 9.27 3.80 -19.06
C ALA A 1 9.59 4.93 -18.10
N ILE A 2 9.14 4.86 -16.84
CA ILE A 2 9.47 5.84 -15.80
C ILE A 2 10.77 5.39 -15.13
N THR A 3 11.68 6.34 -14.89
CA THR A 3 12.95 6.13 -14.18
C THR A 3 13.18 7.26 -13.17
N GLU A 4 14.20 7.14 -12.32
CA GLU A 4 14.62 8.24 -11.47
C GLU A 4 14.88 9.52 -12.29
N GLY A 5 14.45 10.67 -11.77
CA GLY A 5 14.51 11.96 -12.45
C GLY A 5 13.41 12.20 -13.50
N SER A 6 12.53 11.23 -13.74
CA SER A 6 11.37 11.43 -14.63
C SER A 6 10.33 12.36 -14.00
N GLU A 7 9.74 13.23 -14.80
CA GLU A 7 8.56 14.00 -14.41
C GLU A 7 7.27 13.22 -14.69
N ILE A 8 6.32 13.29 -13.75
CA ILE A 8 4.98 12.74 -13.93
C ILE A 8 4.07 13.86 -14.44
N SER A 9 3.74 13.80 -15.72
CA SER A 9 2.91 14.80 -16.39
C SER A 9 1.44 14.66 -16.00
N ILE A 10 0.75 15.79 -15.84
CA ILE A 10 -0.69 15.86 -15.56
C ILE A 10 -1.57 15.41 -16.74
N TYR A 11 -0.97 15.26 -17.93
CA TYR A 11 -1.70 14.91 -19.17
C TYR A 11 -1.89 13.40 -19.36
N TYR A 12 -1.29 12.58 -18.51
CA TYR A 12 -1.37 11.12 -18.60
C TYR A 12 -1.87 10.51 -17.29
N ASP A 13 -2.18 9.21 -17.34
CA ASP A 13 -2.51 8.43 -16.15
C ASP A 13 -1.36 8.48 -15.13
N PRO A 14 -1.61 8.80 -13.85
CA PRO A 14 -0.56 8.93 -12.81
C PRO A 14 0.10 7.59 -12.41
N MET A 15 -0.15 6.49 -13.11
CA MET A 15 0.44 5.19 -12.80
C MET A 15 1.95 5.18 -13.04
N ILE A 16 2.72 5.04 -11.95
CA ILE A 16 4.20 5.00 -11.96
C ILE A 16 4.72 3.61 -12.35
N CYS A 17 4.22 2.56 -11.70
CA CYS A 17 4.64 1.18 -11.93
C CYS A 17 3.57 0.17 -11.50
N LYS A 18 3.79 -1.10 -11.82
CA LYS A 18 3.02 -2.24 -11.31
C LYS A 18 3.94 -3.17 -10.54
N LEU A 19 3.68 -3.34 -9.25
CA LEU A 19 4.37 -4.30 -8.40
C LEU A 19 3.55 -5.58 -8.30
N THR A 20 4.16 -6.71 -8.66
CA THR A 20 3.53 -8.03 -8.61
C THR A 20 4.39 -8.96 -7.77
N ALA A 21 3.77 -9.76 -6.91
CA ALA A 21 4.42 -10.85 -6.20
C ALA A 21 3.66 -12.15 -6.45
N TRP A 22 4.38 -13.27 -6.35
CA TRP A 22 3.85 -14.61 -6.50
C TRP A 22 4.33 -15.49 -5.35
N GLY A 23 3.53 -16.48 -4.98
CA GLY A 23 3.86 -17.54 -4.03
C GLY A 23 2.94 -18.74 -4.28
N GLU A 24 3.33 -19.90 -3.78
CA GLU A 24 2.50 -21.12 -3.89
C GLU A 24 1.20 -20.95 -3.10
N GLU A 25 1.29 -20.28 -1.95
CA GLU A 25 0.16 -19.90 -1.12
C GLU A 25 -0.05 -18.38 -1.14
N ARG A 26 -1.31 -17.95 -0.98
CA ARG A 26 -1.65 -16.51 -0.94
C ARG A 26 -0.89 -15.77 0.16
N SER A 27 -0.69 -16.41 1.30
CA SER A 27 0.09 -15.85 2.42
C SER A 27 1.55 -15.54 2.03
N GLN A 28 2.16 -16.37 1.19
CA GLN A 28 3.53 -16.15 0.70
C GLN A 28 3.57 -14.96 -0.27
N ALA A 29 2.60 -14.86 -1.18
CA ALA A 29 2.50 -13.71 -2.08
C ALA A 29 2.29 -12.40 -1.31
N LEU A 30 1.42 -12.41 -0.30
CA LEU A 30 1.19 -11.26 0.60
C LEU A 30 2.45 -10.86 1.38
N ALA A 31 3.18 -11.84 1.94
CA ALA A 31 4.42 -11.56 2.65
C ALA A 31 5.49 -10.93 1.73
N ARG A 32 5.61 -11.45 0.50
CA ARG A 32 6.56 -10.95 -0.50
C ARG A 32 6.22 -9.54 -0.98
N ILE A 33 4.95 -9.26 -1.30
CA ILE A 33 4.57 -7.91 -1.76
C ILE A 33 4.68 -6.88 -0.65
N ARG A 34 4.41 -7.25 0.61
CA ARG A 34 4.65 -6.36 1.76
C ARG A 34 6.13 -6.03 1.92
N ALA A 35 7.00 -7.03 1.94
CA ALA A 35 8.44 -6.83 2.01
C ALA A 35 8.97 -5.99 0.83
N ALA A 36 8.41 -6.20 -0.37
CA ALA A 36 8.76 -5.39 -1.54
C ALA A 36 8.34 -3.93 -1.36
N LEU A 37 7.10 -3.65 -0.92
CA LEU A 37 6.64 -2.28 -0.67
C LEU A 37 7.44 -1.57 0.44
N ASP A 38 7.85 -2.30 1.49
CA ASP A 38 8.70 -1.75 2.55
C ASP A 38 10.07 -1.26 2.02
N SER A 39 10.52 -1.83 0.89
CA SER A 39 11.77 -1.45 0.20
C SER A 39 11.59 -0.40 -0.90
N TYR A 40 10.34 -0.04 -1.24
CA TYR A 40 10.06 0.94 -2.30
C TYR A 40 10.33 2.37 -1.81
N LEU A 41 11.21 3.07 -2.52
CA LEU A 41 11.50 4.48 -2.29
C LEU A 41 10.98 5.32 -3.47
N ILE A 42 9.97 6.15 -3.21
CA ILE A 42 9.49 7.17 -4.13
C ILE A 42 9.55 8.50 -3.41
N GLN A 43 10.19 9.49 -4.02
CA GLN A 43 10.31 10.85 -3.46
C GLN A 43 9.93 11.88 -4.53
N GLY A 44 9.48 13.05 -4.09
CA GLY A 44 9.15 14.17 -4.97
C GLY A 44 7.69 14.19 -5.47
N VAL A 45 6.94 13.11 -5.30
CA VAL A 45 5.50 13.05 -5.62
C VAL A 45 4.72 12.37 -4.51
N THR A 46 3.46 12.75 -4.35
CA THR A 46 2.52 11.99 -3.53
C THR A 46 2.23 10.65 -4.19
N HIS A 47 2.28 9.56 -3.42
CA HIS A 47 2.06 8.21 -3.92
C HIS A 47 1.21 7.39 -2.94
N ASN A 48 0.60 6.32 -3.43
CA ASN A 48 -0.35 5.49 -2.68
C ASN A 48 0.27 4.31 -1.92
N ILE A 49 1.61 4.16 -1.90
CA ILE A 49 2.31 3.08 -1.16
C ILE A 49 1.79 2.91 0.29
N PRO A 50 1.57 3.98 1.10
CA PRO A 50 1.04 3.81 2.45
C PRO A 50 -0.35 3.16 2.49
N LEU A 51 -1.26 3.55 1.61
CA LEU A 51 -2.59 2.94 1.48
C LEU A 51 -2.49 1.47 1.04
N LEU A 52 -1.66 1.17 0.04
CA LEU A 52 -1.46 -0.21 -0.42
C LEU A 52 -0.92 -1.11 0.69
N THR A 53 0.02 -0.59 1.49
CA THR A 53 0.61 -1.30 2.64
C THR A 53 -0.43 -1.56 3.73
N ASP A 54 -1.31 -0.59 4.00
CA ASP A 54 -2.38 -0.74 4.97
C ASP A 54 -3.42 -1.77 4.51
N ILE A 55 -3.84 -1.73 3.24
CA ILE A 55 -4.72 -2.75 2.63
C ILE A 55 -4.12 -4.16 2.76
N LEU A 56 -2.82 -4.33 2.53
CA LEU A 56 -2.15 -5.62 2.66
C LEU A 56 -2.10 -6.14 4.10
N CYS A 57 -2.35 -5.28 5.08
CA CYS A 57 -2.44 -5.64 6.50
C CYS A 57 -3.88 -5.72 7.01
N GLU A 58 -4.88 -5.38 6.19
CA GLU A 58 -6.28 -5.33 6.61
C GLU A 58 -6.89 -6.75 6.68
N PRO A 59 -7.61 -7.11 7.77
CA PRO A 59 -8.10 -8.48 7.98
C PRO A 59 -9.01 -9.05 6.88
N ASN A 60 -9.93 -8.27 6.33
CA ASN A 60 -10.82 -8.71 5.24
C ASN A 60 -10.03 -8.97 3.95
N PHE A 61 -9.05 -8.12 3.65
CA PHE A 61 -8.14 -8.34 2.53
C PHE A 61 -7.26 -9.58 2.75
N ILE A 62 -6.72 -9.80 3.95
CA ILE A 62 -5.91 -11.01 4.27
C ILE A 62 -6.75 -12.29 4.21
N SER A 63 -8.00 -12.25 4.67
CA SER A 63 -8.92 -13.40 4.60
C SER A 63 -9.53 -13.62 3.21
N GLY A 64 -9.46 -12.61 2.34
CA GLY A 64 -10.07 -12.65 1.01
C GLY A 64 -11.58 -12.39 1.00
N ILE A 65 -12.15 -11.95 2.13
CA ILE A 65 -13.56 -11.60 2.26
C ILE A 65 -13.74 -10.15 1.79
N ILE A 66 -13.72 -9.96 0.47
CA ILE A 66 -13.82 -8.63 -0.15
C ILE A 66 -14.86 -8.63 -1.27
N ASP A 67 -15.48 -7.47 -1.49
CA ASP A 67 -16.39 -7.21 -2.61
C ASP A 67 -16.02 -5.88 -3.29
N THR A 68 -16.78 -5.48 -4.30
CA THR A 68 -16.54 -4.25 -5.06
C THR A 68 -16.74 -2.97 -4.25
N GLU A 69 -17.34 -3.05 -3.07
CA GLU A 69 -17.53 -1.93 -2.13
C GLU A 69 -16.50 -1.98 -0.98
N TYR A 70 -15.49 -2.87 -1.05
CA TYR A 70 -14.48 -3.01 -0.01
C TYR A 70 -13.85 -1.67 0.41
N LEU A 71 -13.35 -0.89 -0.55
CA LEU A 71 -12.68 0.38 -0.25
C LEU A 71 -13.57 1.38 0.49
N PRO A 72 -14.77 1.74 0.01
CA PRO A 72 -15.64 2.67 0.75
C PRO A 72 -16.14 2.11 2.10
N LYS A 73 -16.18 0.78 2.29
CA LYS A 73 -16.51 0.16 3.58
C LYS A 73 -15.39 0.31 4.61
N ILE A 74 -14.13 0.13 4.19
CA ILE A 74 -12.97 0.20 5.09
C ILE A 74 -12.48 1.65 5.27
N TYR A 75 -12.57 2.48 4.23
CA TYR A 75 -12.08 3.86 4.21
C TYR A 75 -13.20 4.84 3.79
N PRO A 76 -14.28 4.98 4.59
CA PRO A 76 -15.44 5.80 4.22
C PRO A 76 -15.08 7.28 4.03
N ASP A 77 -14.14 7.80 4.80
CA ASP A 77 -13.66 9.18 4.74
C ASP A 77 -12.35 9.31 3.95
N GLY A 78 -11.99 8.28 3.18
CA GLY A 78 -10.69 8.14 2.54
C GLY A 78 -9.59 7.65 3.50
N PHE A 79 -8.38 7.49 2.96
CA PHE A 79 -7.24 7.03 3.74
C PHE A 79 -6.56 8.19 4.47
N LEU A 80 -6.72 8.24 5.78
CA LEU A 80 -6.16 9.29 6.65
C LEU A 80 -4.82 8.91 7.29
N GLY A 81 -4.20 7.82 6.82
CA GLY A 81 -3.03 7.23 7.44
C GLY A 81 -3.39 6.12 8.44
N ARG A 82 -2.39 5.32 8.79
CA ARG A 82 -2.58 4.19 9.70
C ARG A 82 -2.80 4.70 11.13
N HIS A 83 -3.88 4.23 11.76
CA HIS A 83 -4.09 4.46 13.18
C HIS A 83 -3.11 3.62 13.99
N LEU A 84 -2.09 4.27 14.53
CA LEU A 84 -1.14 3.66 15.45
C LEU A 84 -1.83 3.40 16.79
N ASN A 85 -1.76 2.15 17.25
CA ASN A 85 -2.16 1.83 18.61
C ASN A 85 -1.13 2.39 19.61
N ASN A 86 -1.43 2.34 20.91
CA ASN A 86 -0.54 2.89 21.93
C ASN A 86 0.85 2.22 21.96
N LEU A 87 0.94 0.93 21.63
CA LEU A 87 2.22 0.21 21.58
C LEU A 87 3.06 0.66 20.38
N ASP A 88 2.42 0.83 19.21
CA ASP A 88 3.10 1.30 18.00
C ASP A 88 3.66 2.71 18.21
N ARG A 89 2.92 3.58 18.91
CA ARG A 89 3.40 4.92 19.28
C ARG A 89 4.61 4.87 20.22
N LEU A 90 4.55 4.05 21.27
CA LEU A 90 5.67 3.90 22.21
C LEU A 90 6.95 3.45 21.50
N HIS A 91 6.85 2.56 20.52
CA HIS A 91 8.02 2.08 19.76
C HIS A 91 8.63 3.14 18.82
N LEU A 92 7.88 4.19 18.46
CA LEU A 92 8.38 5.28 17.61
C LEU A 92 8.95 6.45 18.43
N GLU A 93 8.57 6.55 19.70
CA GLU A 93 9.04 7.58 20.63
C GLU A 93 10.31 7.18 21.40
N ALA A 94 10.71 5.92 21.32
CA ALA A 94 11.92 5.35 21.94
C ALA A 94 13.11 5.32 20.96
#